data_AF-A0A816U4B0-F1
#
_entry.id   AF-A0A816U4B0-F1
#
_cell.length_a   1.000
_cell.length_b   1.000
_cell.length_c   1.000
_cell.angle_alpha   90.00
_cell.angle_beta   90.00
_cell.angle_gamma   90.00
#
_symmetry.space_group_name_H-M   'P 1'
#
loop_
_entity.id
_entity.type
_entity.pdbx_description
1 polymer ?
#
loop_
_entity_poly.entity_id
_entity_poly.type
_entity_poly.pdbx_seq_one_letter_code
_entity_poly.pdbx_strand_id
1 'polypeptide(L)'
;MNTIKDLLTELAPVNDAFPATTSLLRGALCLPVSSTICERSFSRMKLIKTYCRNSTGDERLSDLTVLAVERTFNIDLEETVDIFSTNHQNSRILLR
;
A
#
# COMPACT_ATOMS: atom_id res chain seq x y z
N MET A 1 -7.36 5.58 -30.61
CA MET A 1 -6.04 5.14 -30.10
C MET A 1 -5.49 6.23 -29.19
N ASN A 2 -6.01 6.36 -27.96
CA ASN A 2 -5.65 7.51 -27.11
C ASN A 2 -4.94 7.12 -25.81
N THR A 3 -4.86 5.82 -25.50
CA THR A 3 -4.25 5.35 -24.25
C THR A 3 -3.24 4.24 -24.54
N ILE A 4 -2.11 4.26 -23.83
CA ILE A 4 -1.06 3.22 -23.90
C ILE A 4 -1.64 1.83 -23.52
N LYS A 5 -2.67 1.80 -22.67
CA LYS A 5 -3.41 0.57 -22.32
C LYS A 5 -4.15 -0.04 -23.51
N ASP A 6 -4.73 0.81 -24.37
CA ASP A 6 -5.45 0.37 -25.57
C ASP A 6 -4.48 -0.26 -26.57
N LEU A 7 -3.27 0.29 -26.69
CA LEU A 7 -2.19 -0.30 -27.50
C LEU A 7 -1.77 -1.68 -26.99
N LEU A 8 -1.73 -1.90 -25.68
CA LEU A 8 -1.41 -3.22 -25.12
C LEU A 8 -2.51 -4.25 -25.46
N THR A 9 -3.78 -3.85 -25.42
CA THR A 9 -4.91 -4.74 -25.74
C THR A 9 -4.92 -5.15 -27.21
N GLU A 10 -4.60 -4.24 -28.12
CA GLU A 10 -4.48 -4.54 -29.56
C GLU A 10 -3.24 -5.36 -29.91
N LEU A 11 -2.16 -5.26 -29.12
CA LEU A 11 -0.92 -6.02 -29.32
C LEU A 11 -0.94 -7.39 -28.64
N ALA A 12 -1.87 -7.63 -27.72
CA ALA A 12 -2.05 -8.92 -27.04
C ALA A 12 -2.19 -10.14 -27.98
N PRO A 13 -2.96 -10.09 -29.09
CA PRO A 13 -3.05 -11.22 -30.03
C PRO A 13 -1.79 -11.40 -30.90
N VAL A 14 -0.88 -10.41 -30.95
CA VAL A 14 0.33 -10.42 -31.79
C VAL A 14 1.60 -10.68 -30.96
N ASN A 15 1.44 -11.16 -29.73
CA ASN A 15 2.54 -11.37 -28.80
C ASN A 15 3.61 -12.34 -29.32
N ASP A 16 3.23 -13.28 -30.19
CA ASP A 16 4.16 -14.22 -30.82
C ASP A 16 5.07 -13.58 -31.88
N ALA A 17 4.64 -12.47 -32.50
CA ALA A 17 5.44 -11.79 -33.52
C ALA A 17 6.46 -10.81 -32.92
N PHE A 18 6.14 -10.18 -31.77
CA PHE A 18 7.02 -9.18 -31.14
C PHE A 18 7.08 -9.29 -29.61
N PRO A 19 7.55 -10.43 -29.06
CA PRO A 19 7.54 -10.69 -27.61
C PRO A 19 8.36 -9.67 -26.80
N ALA A 20 9.44 -9.15 -27.38
CA ALA A 20 10.29 -8.15 -26.73
C ALA A 20 9.56 -6.81 -26.53
N THR A 21 8.74 -6.38 -27.50
CA THR A 21 8.02 -5.11 -27.43
C THR A 21 6.86 -5.17 -26.45
N THR A 22 6.14 -6.29 -26.39
CA THR A 22 5.06 -6.53 -25.42
C THR A 22 5.61 -6.57 -23.99
N SER A 23 6.76 -7.22 -23.78
CA SER A 23 7.45 -7.25 -22.49
C SER A 23 7.86 -5.86 -22.01
N LEU A 24 8.48 -5.07 -22.90
CA LEU A 24 8.89 -3.70 -22.60
C LEU A 24 7.69 -2.80 -22.27
N LEU A 25 6.62 -2.90 -23.06
CA LEU A 25 5.39 -2.12 -22.85
C LEU A 25 4.72 -2.48 -21.52
N ARG A 26 4.69 -3.77 -21.18
CA ARG A 26 4.17 -4.26 -19.89
C ARG A 26 5.02 -3.78 -18.72
N GLY A 27 6.35 -3.79 -18.86
CA GLY A 27 7.27 -3.21 -17.88
C GLY A 27 7.07 -1.71 -17.70
N ALA A 28 6.94 -0.97 -18.80
CA ALA A 28 6.69 0.47 -18.79
C ALA A 28 5.36 0.84 -18.12
N LEU A 29 4.31 0.02 -18.27
CA LEU A 29 3.04 0.19 -17.58
C LEU A 29 3.09 -0.16 -16.08
N CYS A 30 4.02 -1.01 -15.68
CA CYS A 30 4.21 -1.42 -14.29
C CYS A 30 5.08 -0.42 -13.51
N LEU A 31 5.93 0.34 -14.21
CA LEU A 31 6.60 1.49 -13.62
C LEU A 31 5.54 2.54 -13.26
N PRO A 32 5.40 2.90 -11.98
CA PRO A 32 4.47 3.95 -11.60
C PRO A 32 4.95 5.26 -12.22
N VAL A 33 4.28 5.70 -13.29
CA VAL A 33 4.52 7.03 -13.89
C VAL A 33 4.18 8.13 -12.88
N SER A 34 3.33 7.85 -11.88
CA SER A 34 2.89 8.80 -10.88
C SER A 34 3.68 8.67 -9.57
N SER A 35 4.55 9.63 -9.29
CA SER A 35 5.19 9.80 -7.96
C SER A 35 4.16 10.01 -6.84
N THR A 36 2.95 10.48 -7.18
CA THR A 36 1.92 10.91 -6.24
C THR A 36 1.42 9.82 -5.29
N ILE A 37 1.40 8.55 -5.72
CA ILE A 37 0.99 7.42 -4.86
C ILE A 37 2.08 7.17 -3.79
N CYS A 38 3.35 7.14 -4.21
CA CYS A 38 4.47 7.00 -3.29
C CYS A 38 4.58 8.20 -2.35
N GLU A 39 4.41 9.42 -2.85
CA GLU A 39 4.41 10.66 -2.04
C GLU A 39 3.33 10.63 -0.96
N ARG A 40 2.13 10.14 -1.28
CA ARG A 40 1.06 9.96 -0.29
C ARG A 40 1.50 9.00 0.81
N SER A 41 2.05 7.84 0.46
CA SER A 41 2.51 6.84 1.43
C SER A 41 3.66 7.36 2.29
N PHE A 42 4.66 8.03 1.69
CA PHE A 42 5.78 8.63 2.44
C PHE A 42 5.34 9.78 3.35
N SER A 43 4.40 10.61 2.90
CA SER A 43 3.82 11.68 3.73
C SER A 43 3.13 11.11 4.96
N ARG A 44 2.35 10.03 4.81
CA ARG A 44 1.73 9.31 5.94
C ARG A 44 2.78 8.67 6.84
N MET A 45 3.77 8.00 6.28
CA MET A 45 4.87 7.39 7.06
C MET A 45 5.61 8.42 7.90
N LYS A 46 5.87 9.62 7.36
CA LYS A 46 6.51 10.73 8.07
C LYS A 46 5.67 11.22 9.25
N LEU A 47 4.34 11.22 9.14
CA LEU A 47 3.45 11.57 10.27
C LEU A 47 3.45 10.48 11.35
N ILE A 48 3.58 9.20 10.97
CA ILE A 48 3.62 8.06 11.89
C ILE A 48 4.96 8.00 12.65
N LYS A 49 6.08 8.30 11.98
CA LYS A 49 7.42 8.42 12.59
C LYS A 49 7.58 9.76 13.29
N THR A 50 7.02 9.88 14.49
CA THR A 50 7.30 11.02 15.37
C THR A 50 8.64 10.85 16.08
N TYR A 51 9.17 11.94 16.65
CA TYR A 51 10.46 11.94 17.37
C TYR A 51 10.55 10.82 18.42
N CYS A 52 9.49 10.64 19.24
CA CYS A 52 9.42 9.60 20.26
C CYS A 52 9.19 8.18 19.69
N ARG A 53 8.76 8.04 18.43
CA ARG A 53 8.40 6.76 17.80
C ARG A 53 9.37 6.28 16.73
N ASN A 54 10.55 6.90 16.64
CA ASN A 54 11.55 6.61 15.61
C ASN A 54 12.15 5.19 15.70
N SER A 55 12.06 4.53 16.87
CA SER A 55 12.54 3.16 17.09
C SER A 55 11.53 2.05 16.71
N THR A 56 10.47 2.36 15.97
CA THR A 56 9.50 1.33 15.54
C THR A 56 10.10 0.43 14.46
N GLY A 57 9.91 -0.89 14.57
CA GLY A 57 10.34 -1.86 13.55
C GLY A 57 9.63 -1.66 12.21
N ASP A 58 10.30 -2.07 11.14
CA ASP A 58 9.84 -1.80 9.76
C ASP A 58 8.51 -2.49 9.44
N GLU A 59 8.27 -3.70 9.96
CA GLU A 59 7.00 -4.42 9.83
C GLU A 59 5.82 -3.58 10.37
N ARG A 60 5.93 -3.13 11.62
CA ARG A 60 4.88 -2.37 12.30
C ARG A 60 4.70 -0.99 11.68
N LEU A 61 5.77 -0.40 11.15
CA LEU A 61 5.68 0.84 10.41
C LEU A 61 4.91 0.64 9.11
N SER A 62 5.24 -0.39 8.33
CA SER A 62 4.56 -0.73 7.08
C SER A 62 3.07 -0.93 7.29
N ASP A 63 2.68 -1.77 8.25
CA ASP A 63 1.28 -2.09 8.54
C ASP A 63 0.48 -0.82 8.91
N LEU A 64 1.04 0.04 9.76
CA LEU A 64 0.40 1.29 10.13
C LEU A 64 0.33 2.29 8.98
N THR A 65 1.28 2.23 8.05
CA THR A 65 1.25 3.09 6.86
C THR A 65 0.14 2.64 5.92
N VAL A 66 -0.07 1.34 5.75
CA VAL A 66 -1.20 0.77 4.98
C VAL A 66 -2.53 1.20 5.59
N LEU A 67 -2.72 1.03 6.90
CA LEU A 67 -3.93 1.47 7.60
C LEU A 67 -4.17 2.99 7.47
N ALA A 68 -3.10 3.79 7.46
CA ALA A 68 -3.21 5.25 7.33
C ALA A 68 -3.52 5.73 5.90
N VAL A 69 -3.15 4.95 4.88
CA VAL A 69 -3.45 5.22 3.46
C VAL A 69 -4.85 4.73 3.11
N GLU A 70 -5.19 3.51 3.52
CA GLU A 70 -6.45 2.83 3.25
C GLU A 70 -7.52 3.13 4.31
N ARG A 71 -7.80 4.42 4.56
CA ARG A 71 -8.85 4.84 5.53
C ARG A 71 -10.30 4.55 5.08
N THR A 72 -10.47 3.89 3.95
CA THR A 72 -11.79 3.57 3.38
C THR A 72 -12.44 2.39 4.11
N PHE A 73 -11.67 1.59 4.85
CA PHE A 73 -12.20 0.49 5.64
C PHE A 73 -12.85 1.02 6.92
N ASN A 74 -14.13 0.70 7.12
CA ASN A 74 -14.84 0.99 8.35
C ASN A 74 -14.40 -0.01 9.42
N ILE A 75 -13.33 0.33 10.14
CA ILE A 75 -12.81 -0.48 11.25
C ILE A 75 -13.57 -0.06 12.51
N ASP A 76 -14.27 -1.00 13.15
CA ASP A 76 -14.82 -0.77 14.48
C ASP A 76 -13.67 -0.81 15.51
N LEU A 77 -13.42 0.35 16.11
CA LEU A 77 -12.35 0.50 17.09
C LEU A 77 -12.68 -0.24 18.39
N GLU A 78 -13.97 -0.34 18.75
CA GLU A 78 -14.39 -0.99 20.00
C GLU A 78 -14.11 -2.50 19.92
N GLU A 79 -14.57 -3.14 18.83
CA GLU A 79 -14.32 -4.55 18.56
C GLU A 79 -12.81 -4.84 18.46
N THR A 80 -12.05 -3.95 17.80
CA THR A 80 -10.59 -4.12 17.69
C THR A 80 -9.89 -4.07 19.06
N VAL A 81 -10.36 -3.21 19.97
CA VAL A 81 -9.85 -3.11 21.34
C VAL A 81 -10.18 -4.37 22.13
N ASP A 82 -11.39 -4.91 22.00
CA ASP A 82 -11.80 -6.16 22.67
C ASP A 82 -10.97 -7.36 22.18
N ILE A 83 -10.76 -7.47 20.87
CA ILE A 83 -9.90 -8.51 20.27
C ILE A 83 -8.46 -8.35 20.75
N PHE A 84 -7.94 -7.12 20.84
CA PHE A 84 -6.59 -6.88 21.34
C PHE A 84 -6.47 -7.26 22.82
N SER A 85 -7.45 -6.87 23.63
CA SER A 85 -7.50 -7.16 25.07
C SER A 85 -7.51 -8.67 25.35
N THR A 86 -8.29 -9.43 24.58
CA THR A 86 -8.40 -10.89 24.72
C THR A 86 -7.16 -11.65 24.25
N ASN A 87 -6.48 -11.19 23.18
CA ASN A 87 -5.34 -11.91 22.60
C ASN A 87 -3.98 -11.52 23.19
N HIS A 88 -3.84 -10.34 23.81
CA HIS A 88 -2.54 -9.86 24.27
C HIS A 88 -2.33 -10.11 25.77
N GLN A 89 -1.34 -10.95 26.13
CA GLN A 89 -1.02 -11.30 27.53
C GLN A 89 -0.46 -10.14 28.37
N ASN A 90 -0.27 -8.95 27.81
CA ASN A 90 0.41 -7.81 28.45
C ASN A 90 -0.29 -6.48 28.18
N SER A 91 -1.63 -6.47 28.16
CA SER A 91 -2.48 -5.28 28.12
C SER A 91 -2.30 -4.46 29.40
N ARG A 92 -1.20 -3.70 29.47
CA ARG A 92 -0.85 -2.76 30.56
C ARG A 92 -1.86 -1.63 30.75
N ILE A 93 -2.90 -1.57 29.93
CA ILE A 93 -3.91 -0.51 29.95
C ILE A 93 -5.27 -1.21 30.05
N LEU A 94 -5.71 -1.45 31.28
CA LEU A 94 -7.10 -1.69 31.58
C LEU A 94 -7.80 -0.34 31.53
N LEU A 95 -8.56 -0.08 30.47
CA LEU A 95 -9.46 1.08 30.41
C LEU A 95 -10.67 0.75 31.30
N ARG A 96 -10.62 1.23 32.54
CA ARG A 96 -11.76 1.24 33.47
C ARG A 96 -12.59 2.50 33.26
#